data_AF-A0A9J6QNU1-F1
#
_entry.id   AF-A0A9J6QNU1-F1
#
_cell.length_a   1.000
_cell.length_b   1.000
_cell.length_c   1.000
_cell.angle_alpha   90.00
_cell.angle_beta   90.00
_cell.angle_gamma   90.00
#
_symmetry.space_group_name_H-M   'P 1'
#
loop_
_entity.id
_entity.type
_entity.pdbx_description
1 polymer ?
#
loop_
_entity_poly.entity_id
_entity_poly.type
_entity_poly.pdbx_seq_one_letter_code
_entity_poly.pdbx_strand_id
1 'polypeptide(L)'
;MTEEEWLNGMRGLPDAAILKIHFELQDKIKKHYKLRSVGGNLQKAIHFCQQQIALGPLSMSALKNKQTMCHGGEFYAPAHHGYRQYIIILRREKDFEALSKLELKRISEGWAE
;
A
#
# COMPACT_ATOMS: atom_id res chain seq x y z
N MET A 1 17.51 -0.11 9.66
CA MET A 1 16.41 0.86 9.55
C MET A 1 15.11 0.09 9.70
N THR A 2 14.35 0.36 10.75
CA THR A 2 13.03 -0.24 11.00
C THR A 2 11.95 0.46 10.16
N GLU A 3 10.77 -0.17 10.04
CA GLU A 3 9.60 0.47 9.39
C GLU A 3 9.26 1.82 10.05
N GLU A 4 9.34 1.88 11.38
CA GLU A 4 9.05 3.08 12.16
C GLU A 4 10.09 4.19 11.94
N GLU A 5 11.38 3.85 11.91
CA GLU A 5 12.45 4.81 11.59
C GLU A 5 12.28 5.40 10.19
N TRP A 6 11.90 4.57 9.22
CA TRP A 6 11.63 5.01 7.86
C TRP A 6 10.41 5.93 7.78
N LEU A 7 9.30 5.55 8.43
CA LEU A 7 8.08 6.37 8.49
C LEU A 7 8.30 7.70 9.20
N ASN A 8 9.10 7.74 10.27
CA ASN A 8 9.43 8.97 10.97
C ASN A 8 10.19 9.96 10.07
N GLY A 9 11.08 9.46 9.20
CA GLY A 9 11.73 10.29 8.17
C GLY A 9 10.76 10.87 7.14
N MET A 10 9.57 10.26 6.97
CA MET A 10 8.55 10.69 6.02
C MET A 10 7.47 11.60 6.61
N ARG A 11 7.26 11.59 7.94
CA ARG A 11 6.22 12.39 8.60
C ARG A 11 6.37 13.90 8.40
N GLY A 12 7.58 14.39 8.13
CA GLY A 12 7.84 15.80 7.85
C GLY A 12 7.59 16.23 6.40
N LEU A 13 7.23 15.30 5.51
CA LEU A 13 7.01 15.59 4.10
C LEU A 13 5.59 16.15 3.86
N PRO A 14 5.41 17.03 2.86
CA PRO A 14 4.08 17.46 2.43
C PRO A 14 3.23 16.27 1.94
N ASP A 15 1.91 16.34 2.16
CA ASP A 15 0.94 15.33 1.68
C ASP A 15 1.14 14.96 0.20
N ALA A 16 1.40 15.94 -0.66
CA ALA A 16 1.65 15.71 -2.07
C ALA A 16 2.89 14.83 -2.34
N ALA A 17 3.95 14.98 -1.53
CA ALA A 17 5.15 14.17 -1.65
C ALA A 17 4.92 12.73 -1.14
N ILE A 18 4.20 12.58 -0.02
CA ILE A 18 3.81 11.26 0.51
C ILE A 18 2.99 10.49 -0.54
N LEU A 19 1.98 11.14 -1.12
CA LEU A 19 1.13 10.52 -2.14
C LEU A 19 1.89 10.22 -3.43
N LYS A 20 2.84 11.07 -3.82
CA LYS A 20 3.72 10.79 -4.97
C LYS A 20 4.51 9.50 -4.75
N ILE A 21 5.16 9.34 -3.60
CA ILE A 21 5.90 8.11 -3.26
C ILE A 21 4.96 6.90 -3.26
N HIS A 22 3.78 7.04 -2.65
CA HIS A 22 2.76 5.99 -2.62
C HIS A 22 2.37 5.50 -4.03
N PHE A 23 2.11 6.41 -4.97
CA PHE A 23 1.74 6.06 -6.34
C PHE A 23 2.93 5.55 -7.16
N GLU A 24 4.14 6.03 -6.93
CA GLU A 24 5.34 5.47 -7.56
C GLU A 24 5.58 4.01 -7.13
N LEU A 25 5.34 3.68 -5.86
CA LEU A 25 5.39 2.30 -5.37
C LEU A 25 4.32 1.44 -6.06
N GLN A 26 3.10 1.95 -6.20
CA GLN A 26 2.04 1.29 -6.96
C GLN A 26 2.48 0.92 -8.39
N ASP A 27 3.12 1.85 -9.10
CA ASP A 27 3.56 1.61 -10.47
C ASP A 27 4.71 0.60 -10.55
N LYS A 28 5.61 0.60 -9.56
CA LYS A 28 6.65 -0.44 -9.41
C LYS A 28 6.04 -1.83 -9.18
N ILE A 29 5.01 -1.94 -8.32
CA ILE A 29 4.30 -3.20 -8.09
C ILE A 29 3.73 -3.73 -9.41
N LYS A 30 2.98 -2.90 -10.15
CA LYS A 30 2.39 -3.28 -11.44
C LYS A 30 3.45 -3.76 -12.43
N LYS A 31 4.55 -3.00 -12.56
CA LYS A 31 5.67 -3.33 -13.46
C LYS A 31 6.28 -4.69 -13.12
N HIS A 32 6.62 -4.92 -11.87
CA HIS A 32 7.32 -6.13 -11.44
C HIS A 32 6.40 -7.35 -11.41
N TYR A 33 5.15 -7.19 -10.98
CA TYR A 33 4.19 -8.29 -10.96
C TYR A 33 3.79 -8.76 -12.38
N LYS A 34 3.78 -7.86 -13.36
CA LYS A 34 3.62 -8.24 -14.77
C LYS A 34 4.72 -9.21 -15.23
N LEU A 35 5.94 -9.04 -14.70
CA LEU A 35 7.13 -9.85 -15.01
C LEU A 35 7.41 -10.95 -13.97
N ARG A 36 6.44 -11.27 -13.10
CA ARG A 36 6.63 -12.15 -11.93
C ARG A 36 7.26 -13.53 -12.21
N SER A 37 7.11 -14.07 -13.42
CA SER A 37 7.69 -15.36 -13.82
C SER A 37 9.15 -15.28 -14.28
N VAL A 38 9.70 -14.07 -14.42
CA VAL A 38 11.04 -13.83 -14.96
C VAL A 38 11.95 -13.32 -13.86
N GLY A 39 13.00 -14.08 -13.53
CA GLY A 39 13.97 -13.70 -12.49
C GLY A 39 13.31 -13.37 -11.14
N GLY A 40 13.97 -12.54 -10.33
CA GLY A 40 13.48 -12.12 -8.99
C GLY A 40 12.38 -11.06 -8.99
N ASN A 41 11.57 -10.96 -10.05
CA ASN A 41 10.56 -9.90 -10.17
C ASN A 41 9.37 -10.09 -9.21
N LEU A 42 9.00 -11.34 -8.87
CA LEU A 42 7.96 -11.58 -7.87
C LEU A 42 8.38 -11.03 -6.49
N GLN A 43 9.60 -11.31 -6.06
CA GLN A 43 10.15 -10.84 -4.79
C GLN A 43 10.23 -9.30 -4.75
N LYS A 44 10.60 -8.67 -5.87
CA LYS A 44 10.55 -7.20 -6.00
C LYS A 44 9.13 -6.67 -5.87
N ALA A 45 8.14 -7.30 -6.50
CA ALA A 45 6.74 -6.89 -6.38
C ALA A 45 6.25 -7.01 -4.93
N ILE A 46 6.58 -8.11 -4.23
CA ILE A 46 6.27 -8.31 -2.81
C ILE A 46 6.90 -7.20 -1.97
N HIS A 47 8.19 -6.89 -2.19
CA HIS A 47 8.88 -5.84 -1.45
C HIS A 47 8.24 -4.47 -1.65
N PHE A 48 7.84 -4.13 -2.88
CA PHE A 48 7.14 -2.87 -3.13
C PHE A 48 5.73 -2.86 -2.54
N CYS A 49 5.01 -4.00 -2.51
CA CYS A 49 3.75 -4.09 -1.78
C CYS A 49 3.95 -3.77 -0.29
N GLN A 50 4.95 -4.38 0.34
CA GLN A 50 5.27 -4.15 1.75
C GLN A 50 5.60 -2.67 2.02
N GLN A 51 6.43 -2.05 1.18
CA GLN A 51 6.75 -0.61 1.30
C GLN A 51 5.50 0.27 1.13
N GLN A 52 4.63 -0.03 0.16
CA GLN A 52 3.42 0.76 -0.08
C GLN A 52 2.45 0.63 1.11
N ILE A 53 2.31 -0.58 1.66
CA ILE A 53 1.48 -0.86 2.84
C ILE A 53 2.04 -0.16 4.08
N ALA A 54 3.35 -0.20 4.30
CA ALA A 54 3.99 0.53 5.40
C ALA A 54 3.69 2.04 5.33
N LEU A 55 3.69 2.62 4.13
CA LEU A 55 3.32 4.02 3.90
C LEU A 55 1.80 4.29 4.02
N GLY A 56 0.98 3.25 4.20
CA GLY A 56 -0.48 3.29 4.24
C GLY A 56 -1.04 4.35 5.19
N PRO A 57 -0.68 4.36 6.49
CA PRO A 57 -1.24 5.32 7.45
C PRO A 57 -1.01 6.78 7.05
N LEU A 58 0.20 7.12 6.57
CA LEU A 58 0.52 8.48 6.11
C LEU A 58 -0.23 8.82 4.82
N SER A 59 -0.36 7.86 3.91
CA SER A 59 -1.08 8.03 2.65
C SER A 59 -2.59 8.24 2.89
N MET A 60 -3.19 7.46 3.80
CA MET A 60 -4.60 7.62 4.18
C MET A 60 -4.85 9.01 4.80
N SER A 61 -3.97 9.46 5.69
CA SER A 61 -4.04 10.81 6.26
C SER A 61 -4.00 11.88 5.16
N ALA A 62 -3.04 11.78 4.25
CA ALA A 62 -2.90 12.73 3.13
C ALA A 62 -4.09 12.69 2.15
N LEU A 63 -4.72 11.52 1.95
CA LEU A 63 -5.92 11.38 1.12
C LEU A 63 -7.14 12.05 1.74
N LYS A 64 -7.33 11.96 3.07
CA LYS A 64 -8.44 12.61 3.78
C LYS A 64 -8.40 14.13 3.67
N ASN A 65 -7.22 14.71 3.47
CA ASN A 65 -7.05 16.15 3.25
C ASN A 65 -7.40 16.60 1.82
N LYS A 66 -7.64 15.67 0.88
CA LYS A 66 -8.01 16.00 -0.50
C LYS A 66 -9.52 16.08 -0.66
N GLN A 67 -10.03 17.26 -0.99
CA GLN A 67 -11.46 17.48 -1.25
C GLN A 67 -12.02 16.57 -2.36
N THR A 68 -11.20 16.17 -3.34
CA THR A 68 -11.59 15.23 -4.40
C THR A 68 -11.94 13.84 -3.90
N MET A 69 -11.54 13.48 -2.68
CA MET A 69 -11.85 12.20 -2.03
C MET A 69 -13.15 12.26 -1.22
N CYS A 70 -13.77 13.43 -1.11
CA CYS A 70 -15.00 13.64 -0.37
C CYS A 70 -16.18 13.84 -1.33
N HIS A 71 -17.28 13.11 -1.13
CA HIS A 71 -18.54 13.32 -1.84
C HIS A 71 -19.63 13.63 -0.83
N GLY A 72 -20.35 14.75 -1.01
CA GLY A 72 -21.33 15.20 -0.02
C GLY A 72 -20.74 15.54 1.37
N GLY A 73 -19.43 15.76 1.47
CA GLY A 73 -18.73 16.00 2.75
C GLY A 73 -18.23 14.73 3.45
N GLU A 74 -18.53 13.54 2.92
CA GLU A 74 -18.06 12.26 3.44
C GLU A 74 -16.84 11.76 2.66
N PHE A 75 -15.82 11.27 3.37
CA PHE A 75 -14.62 10.68 2.78
C PHE A 75 -14.88 9.24 2.33
N TYR A 76 -14.52 8.94 1.08
CA TYR A 76 -14.57 7.57 0.54
C TYR A 76 -13.16 7.01 0.40
N ALA A 77 -12.85 6.02 1.22
CA ALA A 77 -11.57 5.33 1.18
C ALA A 77 -11.42 4.60 -0.17
N PRO A 78 -10.31 4.81 -0.91
CA PRO A 78 -10.07 4.04 -2.12
C PRO A 78 -9.55 2.64 -1.78
N ALA A 79 -9.57 1.76 -2.77
CA ALA A 79 -8.88 0.49 -2.68
C ALA A 79 -7.35 0.70 -2.73
N HIS A 80 -6.60 -0.06 -1.93
CA HIS A 80 -5.15 0.06 -1.87
C HIS A 80 -4.44 -1.03 -2.70
N HIS A 81 -3.67 -0.64 -3.71
CA HIS A 81 -3.06 -1.60 -4.65
C HIS A 81 -2.11 -2.59 -3.99
N GLY A 82 -1.22 -2.12 -3.10
CA GLY A 82 -0.28 -2.98 -2.36
C GLY A 82 -0.97 -4.09 -1.58
N TYR A 83 -1.99 -3.75 -0.77
CA TYR A 83 -2.87 -4.74 -0.12
C TYR A 83 -3.47 -5.72 -1.13
N ARG A 84 -4.21 -5.24 -2.14
CA ARG A 84 -4.89 -6.10 -3.11
C ARG A 84 -3.92 -7.06 -3.80
N GLN A 85 -2.78 -6.55 -4.25
CA GLN A 85 -1.81 -7.36 -4.98
C GLN A 85 -1.11 -8.37 -4.05
N TYR A 86 -0.79 -7.99 -2.81
CA TYR A 86 -0.14 -8.89 -1.87
C TYR A 86 -1.09 -9.98 -1.36
N ILE A 87 -2.36 -9.65 -1.12
CA ILE A 87 -3.43 -10.62 -0.86
C ILE A 87 -3.50 -11.67 -1.97
N ILE A 88 -3.49 -11.25 -3.24
CA ILE A 88 -3.48 -12.18 -4.39
C ILE A 88 -2.25 -13.10 -4.37
N ILE A 89 -1.08 -12.58 -4.02
CA ILE A 89 0.16 -13.37 -3.94
C ILE A 89 0.06 -14.40 -2.83
N LEU A 90 -0.31 -13.99 -1.61
CA LEU A 90 -0.44 -14.88 -0.45
C LEU A 90 -1.48 -15.98 -0.68
N ARG A 91 -2.62 -15.67 -1.33
CA ARG A 91 -3.63 -16.69 -1.71
C ARG A 91 -3.04 -17.74 -2.65
N ARG A 92 -2.16 -17.36 -3.58
CA ARG A 92 -1.50 -18.30 -4.51
C ARG A 92 -0.43 -19.14 -3.82
N GLU A 93 0.30 -18.54 -2.88
CA GLU A 93 1.31 -19.21 -2.07
C GLU A 93 0.69 -20.07 -0.95
N LYS A 94 -0.62 -19.94 -0.72
CA LYS A 94 -1.39 -20.61 0.34
C LYS A 94 -0.92 -20.24 1.75
N ASP A 95 -0.33 -19.05 1.90
CA ASP A 95 0.02 -18.49 3.21
C ASP A 95 -1.20 -17.79 3.82
N PHE A 96 -2.12 -18.59 4.36
CA PHE A 96 -3.37 -18.09 4.92
C PHE A 96 -3.17 -17.35 6.25
N GLU A 97 -2.09 -17.61 6.97
CA GLU A 97 -1.78 -16.91 8.21
C GLU A 97 -1.38 -15.46 7.91
N ALA A 98 -0.43 -15.25 6.99
CA ALA A 98 -0.03 -13.92 6.57
C ALA A 98 -1.20 -13.18 5.89
N LEU A 99 -2.03 -13.89 5.11
CA LEU A 99 -3.23 -13.35 4.49
C LEU A 99 -4.17 -12.74 5.53
N SER A 100 -4.49 -13.49 6.58
CA SER A 100 -5.42 -13.05 7.64
C SER A 100 -4.88 -11.81 8.37
N LYS A 101 -3.59 -11.82 8.74
CA LYS A 101 -2.91 -10.66 9.34
C LYS A 101 -2.97 -9.44 8.45
N LEU A 102 -2.78 -9.63 7.14
CA LEU A 102 -2.77 -8.55 6.17
C LEU A 102 -4.17 -7.93 5.96
N GLU A 103 -5.22 -8.74 5.86
CA GLU A 103 -6.61 -8.25 5.76
C GLU A 103 -7.04 -7.49 7.01
N LEU A 104 -6.70 -8.00 8.21
CA LEU A 104 -6.98 -7.30 9.47
C LEU A 104 -6.31 -5.92 9.51
N LYS A 105 -5.04 -5.83 9.07
CA LYS A 105 -4.33 -4.55 8.99
C LYS A 105 -5.03 -3.59 8.02
N ARG A 106 -5.40 -4.06 6.82
CA ARG A 106 -6.13 -3.26 5.81
C ARG A 106 -7.40 -2.64 6.39
N ILE A 107 -8.20 -3.46 7.08
CA ILE A 107 -9.44 -3.05 7.73
C ILE A 107 -9.15 -2.03 8.84
N SER A 108 -8.15 -2.28 9.70
CA SER A 108 -7.80 -1.37 10.79
C SER A 108 -7.31 0.01 10.31
N GLU A 109 -6.71 0.07 9.13
CA GLU A 109 -6.27 1.33 8.50
C GLU A 109 -7.39 2.03 7.71
N GLY A 110 -8.53 1.37 7.52
CA GLY A 110 -9.70 1.94 6.84
C GLY A 110 -9.62 1.94 5.32
N TRP A 111 -8.79 1.07 4.71
CA TRP A 111 -8.75 0.93 3.24
C TRP A 111 -9.91 0.08 2.73
N ALA A 112 -10.50 0.47 1.59
CA ALA A 112 -11.52 -0.33 0.92
C ALA A 112 -10.92 -1.62 0.31
N GLU A 113 -11.80 -2.58 -0.02
CA GLU A 113 -11.44 -3.87 -0.63
C GLU A 113 -11.01 -3.75 -2.11
#